data_AF-A0A9R0RUV6-F1
#
_entry.id   AF-A0A9R0RUV6-F1
#
_cell.length_a   1.000
_cell.length_b   1.000
_cell.length_c   1.000
_cell.angle_alpha   90.00
_cell.angle_beta   90.00
_cell.angle_gamma   90.00
#
_symmetry.space_group_name_H-M   'P 1'
#
loop_
_entity.id
_entity.type
_entity.pdbx_description
1 polymer ?
#
loop_
_entity_poly.entity_id
_entity_poly.type
_entity_poly.pdbx_seq_one_letter_code
_entity_poly.pdbx_strand_id
1 'polypeptide(L)'
;MASSESERTEAYLHVDCAQPPARTWQRKFDDEGKKVAKFSMTMNDLMTMVPFIAKMLRLYVQESAKGQASVYDPFRKWMDNCYRGVPLGALGAGSIGRSYRGYFQHFQIFPRMFEEKPILANQFSAFVSRPGGKSYSTVLSAPKADVLKGIDKAGIGSWDWKLREKNCTYHGLFPRSWTVYDGEPDLEIKITCRQISPFIPHNYKESSFPVAVFTFTVQNSGSTPADVTLLFTWANSVGGKSELTGNHTNSRMKARDGVHGVLLHHRTADGHPPVTFAIASQETGGVRVTCCPSFAMGPSVPGGEQFTAKDMWEEAKNRGAFGGAPRASASSRPGSSIGAAVAATTTVPAGGTRAVSFALSWSCPEVKFPAGRTYHRRYTKFLGLDRDAAAEQLAHDALLEHMKWESLIEEWQRPVLHDKRLPEWYPVALFNELYYLNAGGTIWTGN
;
A
#
# COMPACT_ATOMS: atom_id res chain seq x y z
N MET A 1 -2.83 -25.82 36.45
CA MET A 1 -3.52 -24.92 35.50
C MET A 1 -2.58 -23.90 34.83
N ALA A 2 -1.26 -24.16 34.75
CA ALA A 2 -0.30 -23.28 34.06
C ALA A 2 0.42 -23.95 32.88
N SER A 3 0.15 -25.23 32.57
CA SER A 3 0.79 -25.94 31.46
C SER A 3 -0.05 -25.96 30.17
N SER A 4 -1.35 -25.63 30.23
CA SER A 4 -2.25 -25.69 29.06
C SER A 4 -2.30 -24.41 28.22
N GLU A 5 -1.75 -23.29 28.71
CA GLU A 5 -1.61 -22.05 27.93
C GLU A 5 -0.29 -22.00 27.16
N SER A 6 0.78 -22.60 27.70
CA SER A 6 2.08 -22.67 27.02
C SER A 6 2.03 -23.55 25.77
N GLU A 7 1.29 -24.67 25.80
CA GLU A 7 1.17 -25.61 24.67
C GLU A 7 0.22 -25.13 23.57
N ARG A 8 -0.60 -24.09 23.80
CA ARG A 8 -1.45 -23.48 22.76
C ARG A 8 -0.73 -22.46 21.87
N THR A 9 0.53 -22.15 22.16
CA THR A 9 1.30 -21.14 21.44
C THR A 9 2.11 -21.72 20.27
N GLU A 10 2.19 -23.04 20.12
CA GLU A 10 3.06 -23.72 19.15
C GLU A 10 2.35 -24.46 17.99
N ALA A 11 1.04 -24.27 17.82
CA ALA A 11 0.31 -24.85 16.69
C ALA A 11 -0.30 -23.79 15.76
N TYR A 12 0.43 -22.73 15.46
CA TYR A 12 0.12 -21.96 14.26
C TYR A 12 0.54 -22.83 13.06
N LEU A 13 -0.45 -23.32 12.31
CA LEU A 13 -0.25 -24.02 11.04
C LEU A 13 0.85 -23.29 10.26
N HIS A 14 1.84 -24.04 9.76
CA HIS A 14 2.89 -23.50 8.92
C HIS A 14 2.27 -23.04 7.59
N VAL A 15 1.65 -21.87 7.57
CA VAL A 15 1.07 -21.26 6.38
C VAL A 15 2.23 -20.87 5.48
N ASP A 16 2.35 -21.53 4.33
CA ASP A 16 3.32 -21.12 3.32
C ASP A 16 2.87 -19.81 2.68
N CYS A 17 3.35 -18.70 3.25
CA CYS A 17 3.08 -17.35 2.76
C CYS A 17 3.61 -17.11 1.33
N ALA A 18 4.49 -17.96 0.81
CA ALA A 18 5.05 -17.79 -0.53
C ALA A 18 4.13 -18.32 -1.64
N GLN A 19 3.23 -19.25 -1.32
CA GLN A 19 2.37 -19.90 -2.32
C GLN A 19 0.97 -19.27 -2.33
N PRO A 20 0.54 -18.66 -3.44
CA PRO A 20 -0.85 -18.26 -3.59
C PRO A 20 -1.78 -19.48 -3.50
N PRO A 21 -2.99 -19.34 -2.94
CA PRO A 21 -4.00 -20.39 -2.99
C PRO A 21 -4.30 -20.82 -4.43
N ALA A 22 -4.61 -22.10 -4.62
CA ALA A 22 -4.91 -22.66 -5.94
C ALA A 22 -6.05 -21.91 -6.66
N ARG A 23 -7.02 -21.41 -5.89
CA ARG A 23 -8.17 -20.64 -6.38
C ARG A 23 -8.02 -19.16 -6.01
N THR A 24 -7.60 -18.35 -6.98
CA THR A 24 -7.40 -16.90 -6.84
C THR A 24 -7.89 -16.19 -8.10
N TRP A 25 -8.23 -14.90 -7.98
CA TRP A 25 -8.41 -14.06 -9.16
C TRP A 25 -7.03 -13.69 -9.70
N GLN A 26 -6.70 -14.11 -10.93
CA GLN A 26 -5.35 -13.95 -11.49
C GLN A 26 -5.32 -12.91 -12.61
N ARG A 27 -4.25 -12.10 -12.61
CA ARG A 27 -3.96 -11.15 -13.70
C ARG A 27 -2.45 -11.06 -13.93
N LYS A 28 -2.04 -11.14 -15.20
CA LYS A 28 -0.68 -10.79 -15.60
C LYS A 28 -0.54 -9.27 -15.68
N PHE A 29 0.68 -8.76 -15.52
CA PHE A 29 0.88 -7.30 -15.57
C PHE A 29 0.64 -6.73 -16.97
N ASP A 30 0.95 -7.49 -18.02
CA ASP A 30 0.76 -7.15 -19.43
C ASP A 30 -0.68 -7.33 -19.91
N ASP A 31 -1.59 -7.81 -19.05
CA ASP A 31 -3.02 -7.80 -19.33
C ASP A 31 -3.54 -6.36 -19.23
N GLU A 32 -4.01 -5.85 -20.36
CA GLU A 32 -4.64 -4.52 -20.48
C GLU A 32 -6.10 -4.51 -20.02
N GLY A 33 -6.66 -5.70 -19.80
CA GLY A 33 -8.04 -5.96 -19.46
C GLY A 33 -9.03 -5.51 -20.52
N LYS A 34 -10.32 -5.58 -20.17
CA LYS A 34 -11.38 -5.05 -21.01
C LYS A 34 -11.56 -3.57 -20.67
N LYS A 35 -11.60 -2.71 -21.70
CA LYS A 35 -12.06 -1.32 -21.51
C LYS A 35 -13.43 -1.37 -20.85
N VAL A 36 -13.64 -0.53 -19.83
CA VAL A 36 -14.93 -0.43 -19.16
C VAL A 36 -15.97 -0.07 -20.21
N ALA A 37 -16.94 -0.95 -20.43
CA ALA A 37 -18.05 -0.68 -21.33
C ALA A 37 -18.80 0.53 -20.77
N LYS A 38 -18.73 1.67 -21.47
CA LYS A 38 -19.51 2.84 -21.08
C LYS A 38 -20.97 2.47 -21.23
N PHE A 39 -21.76 2.78 -20.20
CA PHE A 39 -23.21 2.65 -20.26
C PHE A 39 -23.73 3.39 -21.50
N SER A 40 -24.28 2.68 -22.46
CA SER A 40 -24.90 3.27 -23.66
C SER A 40 -26.40 3.37 -23.44
N MET A 41 -26.93 4.57 -23.58
CA MET A 41 -28.36 4.86 -23.47
C MET A 41 -28.95 5.05 -24.86
N THR A 42 -30.18 4.56 -25.07
CA THR A 42 -30.94 4.96 -26.26
C THR A 42 -31.37 6.43 -26.12
N MET A 43 -31.79 7.06 -27.24
CA MET A 43 -32.31 8.44 -27.19
C MET A 43 -33.57 8.57 -26.32
N ASN A 44 -34.40 7.52 -26.27
CA ASN A 44 -35.59 7.50 -25.42
C ASN A 44 -35.22 7.40 -23.92
N ASP A 45 -34.21 6.60 -23.57
CA ASP A 45 -33.70 6.53 -22.20
C ASP A 45 -33.10 7.89 -21.79
N LEU A 46 -32.37 8.54 -22.71
CA LEU A 46 -31.78 9.85 -22.45
C LEU A 46 -32.86 10.90 -22.16
N MET A 47 -33.93 10.94 -22.97
CA MET A 47 -35.07 11.85 -22.74
C MET A 47 -35.74 11.58 -21.38
N THR A 48 -35.88 10.31 -21.01
CA THR A 48 -36.46 9.91 -19.70
C THR A 48 -35.57 10.33 -18.53
N MET A 49 -34.26 10.40 -18.73
CA MET A 49 -33.28 10.80 -17.71
C MET A 49 -33.04 12.31 -17.64
N VAL A 50 -33.57 13.14 -18.55
CA VAL A 50 -33.38 14.60 -18.55
C VAL A 50 -33.74 15.24 -17.19
N PRO A 51 -34.88 14.92 -16.55
CA PRO A 51 -35.22 15.52 -15.24
C PRO A 51 -34.20 15.15 -14.16
N PHE A 52 -33.68 13.91 -14.20
CA PHE A 52 -32.64 13.45 -13.29
C PHE A 52 -31.33 14.20 -13.55
N ILE A 53 -30.87 14.30 -14.80
CA ILE A 53 -29.65 15.03 -15.18
C ILE A 53 -29.74 16.50 -14.77
N ALA A 54 -30.88 17.16 -15.00
CA ALA A 54 -31.10 18.55 -14.60
C ALA A 54 -31.04 18.72 -13.07
N LYS A 55 -31.62 17.78 -12.31
CA LYS A 55 -31.51 17.75 -10.84
C LYS A 55 -30.06 17.57 -10.39
N MET A 56 -29.30 16.66 -11.02
CA MET A 56 -27.89 16.42 -10.72
C MET A 56 -27.03 17.65 -10.98
N LEU A 57 -27.21 18.31 -12.14
CA LEU A 57 -26.50 19.55 -12.47
C LEU A 57 -26.83 20.68 -11.49
N ARG A 58 -28.10 20.83 -11.10
CA ARG A 58 -28.50 21.83 -10.10
C ARG A 58 -27.84 21.57 -8.75
N LEU A 59 -27.79 20.30 -8.30
CA LEU A 59 -27.10 19.91 -7.07
C LEU A 59 -25.61 20.20 -7.15
N TYR A 60 -24.96 19.85 -8.27
CA TYR A 60 -23.55 20.14 -8.51
C TYR A 60 -23.23 21.63 -8.42
N VAL A 61 -24.03 22.50 -9.06
CA VAL A 61 -23.85 23.96 -9.00
C VAL A 61 -24.06 24.48 -7.58
N GLN A 62 -25.06 23.97 -6.85
CA GLN A 62 -25.33 24.36 -5.46
C GLN A 62 -24.23 23.94 -4.49
N GLU A 63 -23.67 22.73 -4.64
CA GLU A 63 -22.54 22.25 -3.83
C GLU A 63 -21.25 23.02 -4.15
N SER A 64 -20.97 23.24 -5.44
CA SER A 64 -19.81 24.02 -5.89
C SER A 64 -19.86 25.47 -5.39
N ALA A 65 -21.04 26.10 -5.42
CA ALA A 65 -21.24 27.46 -4.88
C ALA A 65 -20.99 27.55 -3.36
N LYS A 66 -21.13 26.43 -2.63
CA LYS A 66 -20.81 26.34 -1.19
C LYS A 66 -19.35 25.99 -0.93
N GLY A 67 -18.51 25.88 -1.96
CA GLY A 67 -17.12 25.44 -1.85
C GLY A 67 -16.98 23.97 -1.42
N GLN A 68 -18.03 23.16 -1.54
CA GLN A 68 -18.01 21.75 -1.16
C GLN A 68 -17.65 20.89 -2.37
N ALA A 69 -16.82 19.86 -2.15
CA ALA A 69 -16.58 18.84 -3.16
C ALA A 69 -17.90 18.13 -3.46
N SER A 70 -18.34 18.14 -4.73
CA SER A 70 -19.62 17.56 -5.09
C SER A 70 -19.59 16.03 -4.99
N VAL A 71 -20.66 15.43 -4.45
CA VAL A 71 -20.79 13.97 -4.35
C VAL A 71 -20.88 13.34 -5.75
N TYR A 72 -21.46 14.08 -6.69
CA TYR A 72 -21.62 13.67 -8.08
C TYR A 72 -21.15 14.78 -9.00
N ASP A 73 -19.94 14.63 -9.50
CA ASP A 73 -19.41 15.46 -10.57
C ASP A 73 -19.62 14.74 -11.91
N PRO A 74 -20.61 15.15 -12.73
CA PRO A 74 -20.88 14.53 -14.02
C PRO A 74 -19.79 14.82 -15.07
N PHE A 75 -18.92 15.80 -14.81
CA PHE A 75 -17.81 16.17 -15.68
C PHE A 75 -16.50 15.51 -15.27
N ARG A 76 -16.49 14.82 -14.13
CA ARG A 76 -15.33 14.07 -13.65
C ARG A 76 -14.96 13.00 -14.67
N LYS A 77 -13.73 13.12 -15.20
CA LYS A 77 -13.12 12.06 -16.00
C LYS A 77 -12.63 10.96 -15.06
N TRP A 78 -13.30 9.82 -15.09
CA TRP A 78 -12.87 8.60 -14.42
C TRP A 78 -11.72 7.95 -15.20
N MET A 79 -10.81 7.25 -14.52
CA MET A 79 -9.81 6.45 -15.24
C MET A 79 -10.54 5.34 -16.00
N ASP A 80 -10.18 5.17 -17.28
CA ASP A 80 -10.79 4.21 -18.19
C ASP A 80 -10.08 2.85 -18.21
N ASN A 81 -9.30 2.54 -17.15
CA ASN A 81 -8.56 1.30 -16.99
C ASN A 81 -9.12 0.42 -15.87
N CYS A 82 -8.84 -0.88 -15.95
CA CYS A 82 -9.22 -1.87 -14.93
C CYS A 82 -8.08 -2.18 -13.95
N TYR A 83 -7.08 -1.29 -13.83
CA TYR A 83 -5.92 -1.50 -12.98
C TYR A 83 -6.35 -1.38 -11.53
N ARG A 84 -6.77 -2.48 -10.92
CA ARG A 84 -7.34 -2.55 -9.57
C ARG A 84 -6.77 -3.79 -8.86
N GLY A 85 -6.91 -3.84 -7.56
CA GLY A 85 -6.48 -4.97 -6.74
C GLY A 85 -7.22 -4.97 -5.42
N VAL A 86 -6.95 -5.97 -4.60
CA VAL A 86 -7.46 -6.09 -3.23
C VAL A 86 -7.05 -4.84 -2.44
N PRO A 87 -8.02 -4.10 -1.86
CA PRO A 87 -7.75 -2.88 -1.10
C PRO A 87 -7.10 -3.19 0.24
N LEU A 88 -6.29 -2.25 0.72
CA LEU A 88 -5.63 -2.28 2.01
C LEU A 88 -6.50 -1.60 3.07
N GLY A 89 -6.35 -2.05 4.31
CA GLY A 89 -7.09 -1.56 5.47
C GLY A 89 -8.25 -2.47 5.84
N ALA A 90 -8.71 -2.36 7.09
CA ALA A 90 -9.89 -3.07 7.56
C ALA A 90 -11.12 -2.14 7.61
N LEU A 91 -12.21 -2.61 8.22
CA LEU A 91 -13.51 -1.93 8.20
C LEU A 91 -13.44 -0.54 8.86
N GLY A 92 -13.90 0.50 8.16
CA GLY A 92 -14.01 1.85 8.71
C GLY A 92 -12.68 2.59 8.91
N ALA A 93 -11.55 1.97 8.56
CA ALA A 93 -10.21 2.54 8.60
C ALA A 93 -9.94 3.59 7.50
N GLY A 94 -10.78 3.62 6.46
CA GLY A 94 -10.39 4.12 5.15
C GLY A 94 -9.51 3.10 4.43
N SER A 95 -9.47 3.17 3.10
CA SER A 95 -8.77 2.18 2.28
C SER A 95 -7.75 2.79 1.35
N ILE A 96 -6.73 2.01 1.01
CA ILE A 96 -5.73 2.35 0.01
C ILE A 96 -5.70 1.23 -1.02
N GLY A 97 -5.94 1.56 -2.29
CA GLY A 97 -5.81 0.60 -3.37
C GLY A 97 -4.35 0.34 -3.74
N ARG A 98 -4.04 -0.92 -4.06
CA ARG A 98 -2.81 -1.26 -4.79
C ARG A 98 -3.21 -1.93 -6.10
N SER A 99 -2.74 -1.39 -7.21
CA SER A 99 -2.98 -1.96 -8.54
C SER A 99 -2.39 -3.37 -8.62
N TYR A 100 -3.01 -4.26 -9.40
CA TYR A 100 -2.35 -5.51 -9.76
C TYR A 100 -0.99 -5.27 -10.43
N ARG A 101 -0.76 -4.08 -11.03
CA ARG A 101 0.52 -3.65 -11.61
C ARG A 101 1.53 -3.08 -10.60
N GLY A 102 1.25 -3.16 -9.29
CA GLY A 102 2.21 -2.94 -8.21
C GLY A 102 2.19 -1.57 -7.51
N TYR A 103 1.63 -0.52 -8.14
CA TYR A 103 1.62 0.85 -7.61
C TYR A 103 0.36 1.17 -6.77
N PHE A 104 0.49 2.12 -5.83
CA PHE A 104 -0.58 2.53 -4.92
C PHE A 104 -1.42 3.68 -5.50
N GLN A 105 -2.74 3.61 -5.31
CA GLN A 105 -3.76 4.50 -5.87
C GLN A 105 -5.08 4.35 -5.09
N HIS A 106 -6.17 5.01 -5.49
CA HIS A 106 -7.50 4.89 -4.83
C HIS A 106 -7.43 5.11 -3.32
N PHE A 107 -6.91 6.26 -2.91
CA PHE A 107 -6.89 6.63 -1.51
C PHE A 107 -8.29 7.09 -1.11
N GLN A 108 -8.91 6.33 -0.20
CA GLN A 108 -10.23 6.57 0.39
C GLN A 108 -10.08 6.76 1.89
N ILE A 109 -9.19 7.67 2.29
CA ILE A 109 -8.98 8.00 3.69
C ILE A 109 -10.10 8.93 4.18
N PHE A 110 -10.51 9.92 3.39
CA PHE A 110 -11.56 10.87 3.81
C PHE A 110 -12.94 10.49 3.24
N PRO A 111 -14.03 10.69 3.99
CA PRO A 111 -15.38 10.52 3.45
C PRO A 111 -15.59 11.32 2.17
N ARG A 112 -16.29 10.74 1.19
CA ARG A 112 -16.61 11.32 -0.13
C ARG A 112 -15.42 11.64 -1.04
N MET A 113 -14.19 11.57 -0.53
CA MET A 113 -12.99 11.73 -1.34
C MET A 113 -12.53 10.37 -1.83
N PHE A 114 -12.41 10.27 -3.15
CA PHE A 114 -11.82 9.14 -3.84
C PHE A 114 -10.66 9.67 -4.66
N GLU A 115 -9.45 9.62 -4.11
CA GLU A 115 -8.27 10.04 -4.86
C GLU A 115 -7.83 8.88 -5.76
N GLU A 116 -8.16 9.03 -7.04
CA GLU A 116 -8.03 7.95 -8.01
C GLU A 116 -6.59 7.80 -8.52
N LYS A 117 -5.83 8.90 -8.57
CA LYS A 117 -4.53 8.90 -9.21
C LYS A 117 -3.49 8.13 -8.39
N PRO A 118 -2.53 7.48 -9.06
CA PRO A 118 -1.45 6.82 -8.37
C PRO A 118 -0.47 7.83 -7.77
N ILE A 119 0.04 7.51 -6.57
CA ILE A 119 1.17 8.22 -5.96
C ILE A 119 2.42 7.40 -6.26
N LEU A 120 3.11 7.73 -7.35
CA LEU A 120 4.13 6.85 -7.93
C LEU A 120 5.43 6.77 -7.12
N ALA A 121 5.61 7.65 -6.13
CA ALA A 121 6.68 7.54 -5.15
C ALA A 121 6.43 6.41 -4.13
N ASN A 122 5.19 5.94 -3.99
CA ASN A 122 4.83 4.84 -3.10
C ASN A 122 5.11 3.53 -3.83
N GLN A 123 6.21 2.85 -3.48
CA GLN A 123 6.67 1.68 -4.22
C GLN A 123 7.34 0.65 -3.33
N PHE A 124 7.34 -0.59 -3.81
CA PHE A 124 8.38 -1.55 -3.47
C PHE A 124 9.39 -1.62 -4.60
N SER A 125 10.67 -1.77 -4.27
CA SER A 125 11.75 -1.94 -5.24
C SER A 125 12.71 -3.04 -4.78
N ALA A 126 13.38 -3.69 -5.73
CA ALA A 126 14.33 -4.75 -5.46
C ALA A 126 15.69 -4.40 -6.06
N PHE A 127 16.75 -4.67 -5.31
CA PHE A 127 18.15 -4.59 -5.72
C PHE A 127 18.79 -5.95 -5.43
N VAL A 128 19.47 -6.51 -6.41
CA VAL A 128 20.12 -7.82 -6.32
C VAL A 128 21.58 -7.65 -6.70
N SER A 129 22.49 -8.08 -5.85
CA SER A 129 23.92 -8.15 -6.12
C SER A 129 24.39 -9.60 -6.02
N ARG A 130 25.22 -10.02 -6.99
CA ARG A 130 25.84 -11.35 -7.03
C ARG A 130 27.36 -11.25 -6.99
N PRO A 131 28.05 -12.34 -6.57
CA PRO A 131 29.49 -12.46 -6.76
C PRO A 131 29.91 -12.18 -8.21
N GLY A 132 31.08 -11.55 -8.39
CA GLY A 132 31.57 -11.17 -9.72
C GLY A 132 31.02 -9.85 -10.26
N GLY A 133 30.37 -9.03 -9.42
CA GLY A 133 30.00 -7.65 -9.75
C GLY A 133 28.72 -7.49 -10.56
N LYS A 134 27.96 -8.57 -10.80
CA LYS A 134 26.65 -8.49 -11.43
C LYS A 134 25.64 -7.89 -10.45
N SER A 135 24.97 -6.83 -10.88
CA SER A 135 23.92 -6.18 -10.10
C SER A 135 22.69 -5.86 -10.95
N TYR A 136 21.52 -5.97 -10.34
CA TYR A 136 20.23 -5.73 -10.95
C TYR A 136 19.38 -4.90 -10.00
N SER A 137 18.51 -4.07 -10.55
CA SER A 137 17.64 -3.20 -9.76
C SER A 137 16.37 -2.93 -10.54
N THR A 138 15.20 -2.91 -9.88
CA THR A 138 13.98 -2.40 -10.52
C THR A 138 12.95 -1.97 -9.48
N VAL A 139 12.13 -0.98 -9.84
CA VAL A 139 10.86 -0.73 -9.14
C VAL A 139 9.91 -1.89 -9.45
N LEU A 140 9.31 -2.48 -8.42
CA LEU A 140 8.40 -3.64 -8.53
C LEU A 140 6.97 -3.22 -8.92
N SER A 141 6.87 -2.31 -9.90
CA SER A 141 5.62 -1.89 -10.51
C SER A 141 5.80 -1.54 -11.99
N ALA A 142 4.71 -1.62 -12.75
CA ALA A 142 4.69 -1.33 -14.18
C ALA A 142 3.59 -0.33 -14.53
N PRO A 143 3.68 0.94 -14.09
CA PRO A 143 2.75 1.98 -14.57
C PRO A 143 2.89 2.15 -16.09
N LYS A 144 1.78 2.47 -16.77
CA LYS A 144 1.83 2.77 -18.20
C LYS A 144 2.67 4.01 -18.50
N ALA A 145 3.17 4.09 -19.73
CA ALA A 145 3.99 5.21 -20.19
C ALA A 145 3.31 6.57 -20.04
N ASP A 146 1.99 6.67 -20.22
CA ASP A 146 1.22 7.91 -20.03
C ASP A 146 1.21 8.39 -18.58
N VAL A 147 1.10 7.46 -17.62
CA VAL A 147 1.22 7.72 -16.18
C VAL A 147 2.64 8.21 -15.82
N LEU A 148 3.67 7.77 -16.55
CA LEU A 148 5.06 8.19 -16.38
C LEU A 148 5.41 9.52 -17.07
N LYS A 149 4.66 9.96 -18.10
CA LYS A 149 5.00 11.16 -18.91
C LYS A 149 5.13 12.46 -18.11
N GLY A 150 4.50 12.55 -16.94
CA GLY A 150 4.56 13.73 -16.06
C GLY A 150 5.60 13.64 -14.93
N ILE A 151 6.36 12.56 -14.86
CA ILE A 151 7.36 12.37 -13.80
C ILE A 151 8.67 13.02 -14.22
N ASP A 152 9.21 13.83 -13.31
CA ASP A 152 10.54 14.40 -13.48
C ASP A 152 11.63 13.31 -13.45
N LYS A 153 12.44 13.26 -14.51
CA LYS A 153 13.61 12.37 -14.64
C LYS A 153 14.68 12.66 -13.59
N ALA A 154 14.73 13.86 -13.04
CA ALA A 154 15.62 14.24 -11.95
C ALA A 154 15.08 13.86 -10.56
N GLY A 155 13.79 13.51 -10.45
CA GLY A 155 13.15 13.01 -9.23
C GLY A 155 12.96 11.49 -9.27
N ILE A 156 11.74 11.01 -8.97
CA ILE A 156 11.41 9.57 -8.99
C ILE A 156 11.54 8.94 -10.39
N GLY A 157 11.60 9.73 -11.46
CA GLY A 157 11.86 9.23 -12.82
C GLY A 157 13.28 8.73 -13.03
N SER A 158 14.20 8.98 -12.09
CA SER A 158 15.56 8.43 -12.07
C SER A 158 15.62 6.97 -11.62
N TRP A 159 14.56 6.44 -11.01
CA TRP A 159 14.51 5.06 -10.53
C TRP A 159 14.47 4.06 -11.70
N ASP A 160 14.86 2.81 -11.46
CA ASP A 160 14.88 1.78 -12.51
C ASP A 160 13.45 1.23 -12.79
N TRP A 161 12.66 1.93 -13.60
CA TRP A 161 11.32 1.54 -14.08
C TRP A 161 11.38 0.55 -15.26
N LYS A 162 12.03 -0.60 -15.07
CA LYS A 162 12.32 -1.57 -16.14
C LYS A 162 11.80 -2.98 -15.88
N LEU A 163 10.79 -3.11 -15.02
CA LEU A 163 10.15 -4.38 -14.69
C LEU A 163 9.56 -5.04 -15.95
N ARG A 164 9.85 -6.32 -16.20
CA ARG A 164 9.27 -7.04 -17.33
C ARG A 164 7.90 -7.61 -16.96
N GLU A 165 6.85 -7.01 -17.49
CA GLU A 165 5.45 -7.30 -17.15
C GLU A 165 5.04 -8.76 -17.34
N LYS A 166 5.47 -9.41 -18.43
CA LYS A 166 5.15 -10.83 -18.73
C LYS A 166 5.57 -11.82 -17.63
N ASN A 167 6.58 -11.44 -16.84
CA ASN A 167 7.14 -12.23 -15.75
C ASN A 167 6.40 -12.02 -14.43
N CYS A 168 5.39 -11.16 -14.41
CA CYS A 168 4.71 -10.72 -13.20
C CYS A 168 3.25 -11.20 -13.19
N THR A 169 2.82 -11.80 -12.08
CA THR A 169 1.45 -12.31 -11.91
C THR A 169 0.88 -11.86 -10.58
N TYR A 170 -0.30 -11.27 -10.61
CA TYR A 170 -1.08 -10.89 -9.44
C TYR A 170 -2.16 -11.92 -9.15
N HIS A 171 -2.41 -12.18 -7.86
CA HIS A 171 -3.41 -13.10 -7.35
C HIS A 171 -4.24 -12.41 -6.26
N GLY A 172 -5.54 -12.26 -6.44
CA GLY A 172 -6.46 -11.68 -5.46
C GLY A 172 -7.38 -12.71 -4.80
N LEU A 173 -7.41 -12.72 -3.47
CA LEU A 173 -8.38 -13.46 -2.66
C LEU A 173 -8.59 -12.71 -1.35
N PHE A 174 -9.44 -11.68 -1.40
CA PHE A 174 -9.68 -10.75 -0.29
C PHE A 174 -9.85 -11.49 1.06
N PRO A 175 -9.20 -11.03 2.15
CA PRO A 175 -8.44 -9.78 2.29
C PRO A 175 -6.96 -9.89 1.90
N ARG A 176 -6.57 -10.97 1.23
CA ARG A 176 -5.19 -11.27 0.87
C ARG A 176 -4.96 -11.07 -0.62
N SER A 177 -3.75 -10.69 -0.99
CA SER A 177 -3.31 -10.86 -2.37
C SER A 177 -1.82 -11.13 -2.46
N TRP A 178 -1.40 -11.70 -3.59
CA TRP A 178 -0.02 -12.01 -3.89
C TRP A 178 0.39 -11.37 -5.21
N THR A 179 1.64 -10.95 -5.29
CA THR A 179 2.29 -10.55 -6.52
C THR A 179 3.56 -11.38 -6.67
N VAL A 180 3.62 -12.19 -7.72
CA VAL A 180 4.76 -13.03 -8.07
C VAL A 180 5.56 -12.32 -9.16
N TYR A 181 6.83 -12.06 -8.88
CA TYR A 181 7.82 -11.54 -9.81
C TYR A 181 8.82 -12.66 -10.12
N ASP A 182 8.65 -13.33 -11.26
CA ASP A 182 9.39 -14.55 -11.59
C ASP A 182 10.58 -14.23 -12.51
N GLY A 183 11.80 -14.24 -11.96
CA GLY A 183 13.00 -13.84 -12.68
C GLY A 183 13.20 -12.32 -12.80
N GLU A 184 12.67 -11.54 -11.85
CA GLU A 184 12.82 -10.08 -11.79
C GLU A 184 13.40 -9.62 -10.44
N PRO A 185 14.37 -8.67 -10.43
CA PRO A 185 15.11 -8.14 -11.60
C PRO A 185 16.21 -9.09 -12.10
N ASP A 186 16.44 -10.20 -11.42
CA ASP A 186 17.44 -11.23 -11.73
C ASP A 186 16.73 -12.54 -12.12
N LEU A 187 17.13 -13.16 -13.23
CA LEU A 187 16.51 -14.36 -13.80
C LEU A 187 16.53 -15.58 -12.87
N GLU A 188 17.47 -15.64 -11.93
CA GLU A 188 17.60 -16.73 -10.95
C GLU A 188 16.91 -16.42 -9.61
N ILE A 189 16.23 -15.27 -9.50
CA ILE A 189 15.52 -14.83 -8.30
C ILE A 189 14.02 -14.76 -8.59
N LYS A 190 13.24 -15.42 -7.73
CA LYS A 190 11.79 -15.28 -7.68
C LYS A 190 11.40 -14.54 -6.40
N ILE A 191 10.64 -13.45 -6.55
CA ILE A 191 10.13 -12.65 -5.43
C ILE A 191 8.62 -12.83 -5.39
N THR A 192 8.08 -13.25 -4.25
CA THR A 192 6.63 -13.27 -4.02
C THR A 192 6.27 -12.32 -2.90
N CYS A 193 5.53 -11.25 -3.23
CA CYS A 193 4.99 -10.30 -2.27
C CYS A 193 3.59 -10.73 -1.89
N ARG A 194 3.36 -11.01 -0.61
CA ARG A 194 2.05 -11.29 -0.05
C ARG A 194 1.60 -10.09 0.78
N GLN A 195 0.44 -9.52 0.45
CA GLN A 195 -0.13 -8.39 1.19
C GLN A 195 -1.41 -8.78 1.91
N ILE A 196 -1.61 -8.21 3.08
CA ILE A 196 -2.72 -8.56 3.98
C ILE A 196 -3.16 -7.37 4.81
N SER A 197 -4.44 -7.33 5.12
CA SER A 197 -5.00 -6.50 6.19
C SER A 197 -5.84 -7.39 7.10
N PRO A 198 -5.92 -7.07 8.41
CA PRO A 198 -6.68 -7.87 9.35
C PRO A 198 -8.17 -7.71 9.07
N PHE A 199 -8.76 -8.56 8.23
CA PHE A 199 -10.20 -8.62 8.02
C PHE A 199 -10.67 -10.02 8.44
N ILE A 200 -11.15 -10.10 9.68
CA ILE A 200 -11.41 -11.36 10.38
C ILE A 200 -12.87 -11.34 10.85
N PRO A 201 -13.74 -12.25 10.36
CA PRO A 201 -15.10 -12.38 10.83
C PRO A 201 -15.19 -12.53 12.35
N HIS A 202 -16.20 -11.93 12.97
CA HIS A 202 -16.44 -11.92 14.43
C HIS A 202 -15.34 -11.29 15.30
N ASN A 203 -14.29 -10.74 14.67
CA ASN A 203 -13.31 -9.89 15.33
C ASN A 203 -13.65 -8.43 15.04
N TYR A 204 -13.89 -7.62 16.08
CA TYR A 204 -14.27 -6.21 15.94
C TYR A 204 -13.17 -5.22 16.35
N LYS A 205 -12.00 -5.74 16.72
CA LYS A 205 -10.83 -4.94 17.10
C LYS A 205 -9.88 -4.86 15.92
N GLU A 206 -9.19 -5.96 15.60
CA GLU A 206 -8.23 -6.02 14.50
C GLU A 206 -8.92 -5.71 13.16
N SER A 207 -10.17 -6.14 12.96
CA SER A 207 -10.97 -5.80 11.78
C SER A 207 -11.39 -4.33 11.66
N SER A 208 -10.89 -3.45 12.53
CA SER A 208 -11.03 -2.00 12.39
C SER A 208 -9.72 -1.28 12.04
N PHE A 209 -8.59 -2.00 11.99
CA PHE A 209 -7.27 -1.38 11.95
C PHE A 209 -6.89 -0.83 10.56
N PRO A 210 -6.33 0.40 10.50
CA PRO A 210 -5.78 0.99 9.29
C PRO A 210 -4.33 0.53 9.07
N VAL A 211 -4.16 -0.75 8.78
CA VAL A 211 -2.84 -1.36 8.61
C VAL A 211 -2.82 -2.45 7.54
N ALA A 212 -1.67 -2.59 6.89
CA ALA A 212 -1.36 -3.70 6.01
C ALA A 212 0.07 -4.19 6.23
N VAL A 213 0.29 -5.48 6.02
CA VAL A 213 1.62 -6.11 6.04
C VAL A 213 1.92 -6.70 4.67
N PHE A 214 3.17 -6.56 4.26
CA PHE A 214 3.71 -7.05 2.99
C PHE A 214 4.88 -7.98 3.29
N THR A 215 4.68 -9.28 3.15
CA THR A 215 5.73 -10.29 3.33
C THR A 215 6.28 -10.69 1.97
N PHE A 216 7.56 -10.42 1.76
CA PHE A 216 8.30 -10.80 0.57
C PHE A 216 9.05 -12.09 0.84
N THR A 217 8.74 -13.14 0.07
CA THR A 217 9.57 -14.34 0.02
C THR A 217 10.47 -14.27 -1.20
N VAL A 218 11.78 -14.32 -0.98
CA VAL A 218 12.81 -14.28 -2.01
C VAL A 218 13.43 -15.66 -2.12
N GLN A 219 13.28 -16.29 -3.28
CA GLN A 219 13.82 -17.61 -3.60
C GLN A 219 14.96 -17.45 -4.60
N ASN A 220 16.09 -18.10 -4.34
CA ASN A 220 17.26 -18.08 -5.22
C ASN A 220 17.50 -19.47 -5.81
N SER A 221 17.16 -19.65 -7.08
CA SER A 221 17.42 -20.91 -7.81
C SER A 221 18.82 -20.97 -8.40
N GLY A 222 19.60 -19.89 -8.30
CA GLY A 222 20.96 -19.81 -8.82
C GLY A 222 21.97 -20.61 -7.99
N SER A 223 23.13 -20.85 -8.58
CA SER A 223 24.24 -21.61 -7.98
C SER A 223 25.10 -20.79 -7.01
N THR A 224 24.86 -19.48 -6.90
CA THR A 224 25.59 -18.55 -6.03
C THR A 224 24.64 -17.82 -5.07
N PRO A 225 25.11 -17.42 -3.88
CA PRO A 225 24.31 -16.55 -3.02
C PRO A 225 24.06 -15.20 -3.70
N ALA A 226 22.95 -14.56 -3.32
CA ALA A 226 22.59 -13.23 -3.80
C ALA A 226 22.30 -12.31 -2.61
N ASP A 227 22.88 -11.12 -2.60
CA ASP A 227 22.52 -10.07 -1.66
C ASP A 227 21.33 -9.31 -2.21
N VAL A 228 20.20 -9.38 -1.51
CA VAL A 228 18.93 -8.80 -1.94
C VAL A 228 18.53 -7.71 -0.96
N THR A 229 18.33 -6.51 -1.49
CA THR A 229 17.72 -5.38 -0.77
C THR A 229 16.32 -5.14 -1.31
N LEU A 230 15.33 -5.19 -0.42
CA LEU A 230 13.98 -4.74 -0.70
C LEU A 230 13.80 -3.35 -0.10
N LEU A 231 13.24 -2.45 -0.88
CA LEU A 231 13.04 -1.05 -0.51
C LEU A 231 11.56 -0.72 -0.52
N PHE A 232 11.05 -0.19 0.58
CA PHE A 232 9.70 0.36 0.68
C PHE A 232 9.77 1.89 0.77
N THR A 233 9.25 2.57 -0.25
CA THR A 233 9.18 4.04 -0.30
C THR A 233 7.74 4.52 -0.12
N TRP A 234 7.59 5.66 0.55
CA TRP A 234 6.29 6.30 0.75
C TRP A 234 6.43 7.82 0.71
N ALA A 235 5.60 8.50 -0.07
CA ALA A 235 5.46 9.94 -0.04
C ALA A 235 4.66 10.38 1.19
N ASN A 236 5.00 11.53 1.75
CA ASN A 236 4.17 12.20 2.74
C ASN A 236 2.98 12.87 2.04
N SER A 237 2.07 12.05 1.52
CA SER A 237 0.98 12.44 0.64
C SER A 237 -0.25 11.55 0.84
N VAL A 238 -1.43 12.16 0.79
CA VAL A 238 -2.72 11.48 0.63
C VAL A 238 -3.26 11.63 -0.80
N GLY A 239 -2.40 12.12 -1.71
CA GLY A 239 -2.72 12.57 -3.06
C GLY A 239 -3.43 13.93 -3.09
N GLY A 240 -4.03 14.26 -4.23
CA GLY A 240 -4.62 15.57 -4.47
C GLY A 240 -3.60 16.70 -4.33
N LYS A 241 -4.05 17.85 -3.81
CA LYS A 241 -3.20 19.04 -3.63
C LYS A 241 -2.49 19.11 -2.27
N SER A 242 -2.87 18.27 -1.31
CA SER A 242 -2.36 18.31 0.07
C SER A 242 -0.85 18.08 0.13
N GLU A 243 -0.30 17.27 -0.77
CA GLU A 243 1.13 17.02 -0.89
C GLU A 243 1.97 18.30 -1.01
N LEU A 244 1.45 19.30 -1.71
CA LEU A 244 2.19 20.52 -2.05
C LEU A 244 1.91 21.70 -1.10
N THR A 245 1.13 21.51 -0.03
CA THR A 245 0.81 22.60 0.91
C THR A 245 2.01 23.03 1.77
N GLY A 246 3.07 22.22 1.82
CA GLY A 246 4.21 22.44 2.70
C GLY A 246 3.92 22.08 4.16
N ASN A 247 4.95 22.21 5.00
CA ASN A 247 4.95 21.91 6.43
C ASN A 247 4.67 20.45 6.78
N HIS A 248 4.94 19.52 5.87
CA HIS A 248 4.95 18.09 6.16
C HIS A 248 6.27 17.72 6.81
N THR A 249 6.27 16.84 7.80
CA THR A 249 7.48 16.38 8.48
C THR A 249 7.51 14.87 8.52
N ASN A 250 8.70 14.29 8.61
CA ASN A 250 8.89 12.87 8.86
C ASN A 250 9.71 12.69 10.14
N SER A 251 9.53 11.59 10.85
CA SER A 251 10.35 11.27 12.04
C SER A 251 10.63 9.78 12.10
N ARG A 252 11.70 9.38 12.80
CA ARG A 252 11.98 7.96 12.99
C ARG A 252 10.99 7.40 14.02
N MET A 253 10.53 6.18 13.78
CA MET A 253 9.82 5.42 14.81
C MET A 253 10.75 5.12 15.98
N LYS A 254 10.18 4.90 17.17
CA LYS A 254 10.93 4.35 18.30
C LYS A 254 11.35 2.92 17.97
N ALA A 255 12.66 2.65 18.01
CA ALA A 255 13.19 1.32 17.79
C ALA A 255 12.84 0.41 18.99
N ARG A 256 12.07 -0.65 18.72
CA ARG A 256 11.70 -1.70 19.67
C ARG A 256 11.48 -3.02 18.92
N ASP A 257 11.82 -4.14 19.55
CA ASP A 257 11.61 -5.50 19.01
C ASP A 257 12.20 -5.74 17.60
N GLY A 258 13.31 -5.05 17.30
CA GLY A 258 13.94 -5.07 15.98
C GLY A 258 13.17 -4.32 14.89
N VAL A 259 12.05 -3.67 15.21
CA VAL A 259 11.26 -2.89 14.26
C VAL A 259 11.87 -1.50 14.10
N HIS A 260 12.16 -1.15 12.85
CA HIS A 260 12.66 0.16 12.45
C HIS A 260 11.74 0.74 11.38
N GLY A 261 11.50 2.05 11.43
CA GLY A 261 10.62 2.70 10.47
C GLY A 261 10.60 4.20 10.56
N VAL A 262 9.69 4.80 9.80
CA VAL A 262 9.53 6.25 9.66
C VAL A 262 8.05 6.59 9.75
N LEU A 263 7.73 7.60 10.57
CA LEU A 263 6.45 8.28 10.61
C LEU A 263 6.45 9.43 9.60
N LEU A 264 5.38 9.57 8.82
CA LEU A 264 5.16 10.67 7.89
C LEU A 264 3.93 11.46 8.37
N HIS A 265 4.18 12.64 8.93
CA HIS A 265 3.15 13.52 9.49
C HIS A 265 2.60 14.42 8.38
N HIS A 266 1.44 14.04 7.85
CA HIS A 266 0.82 14.70 6.71
C HIS A 266 -0.20 15.74 7.16
N ARG A 267 -0.05 16.96 6.63
CA ARG A 267 -1.07 18.00 6.76
C ARG A 267 -1.99 17.96 5.56
N THR A 268 -3.28 18.08 5.81
CA THR A 268 -4.30 17.96 4.77
C THR A 268 -4.85 19.32 4.37
N ALA A 269 -5.14 19.49 3.08
CA ALA A 269 -5.85 20.65 2.57
C ALA A 269 -7.36 20.56 2.84
N ASP A 270 -8.09 21.62 2.49
CA ASP A 270 -9.57 21.65 2.44
C ASP A 270 -10.29 21.29 3.74
N GLY A 271 -9.61 21.52 4.87
CA GLY A 271 -10.18 21.30 6.20
C GLY A 271 -10.41 19.83 6.55
N HIS A 272 -9.82 18.89 5.80
CA HIS A 272 -9.75 17.49 6.17
C HIS A 272 -8.84 17.30 7.41
N PRO A 273 -9.05 16.24 8.22
CA PRO A 273 -8.17 15.94 9.33
C PRO A 273 -6.78 15.49 8.88
N PRO A 274 -5.71 15.87 9.59
CA PRO A 274 -4.34 15.40 9.32
C PRO A 274 -4.20 13.88 9.45
N VAL A 275 -3.23 13.32 8.74
CA VAL A 275 -2.96 11.88 8.69
C VAL A 275 -1.52 11.62 9.07
N THR A 276 -1.26 10.59 9.88
CA THR A 276 0.10 10.10 10.09
C THR A 276 0.24 8.72 9.47
N PHE A 277 1.18 8.56 8.54
CA PHE A 277 1.55 7.23 8.02
C PHE A 277 2.73 6.67 8.81
N ALA A 278 2.83 5.35 8.92
CA ALA A 278 4.06 4.68 9.33
C ALA A 278 4.44 3.64 8.28
N ILE A 279 5.70 3.65 7.86
CA ILE A 279 6.30 2.55 7.11
C ILE A 279 7.42 1.93 7.95
N ALA A 280 7.45 0.61 8.03
CA ALA A 280 8.39 -0.10 8.90
C ALA A 280 8.79 -1.46 8.33
N SER A 281 9.90 -1.99 8.84
CA SER A 281 10.31 -3.38 8.67
C SER A 281 10.97 -3.88 9.95
N GLN A 282 11.08 -5.20 10.08
CA GLN A 282 11.66 -5.85 11.23
C GLN A 282 13.01 -6.48 10.89
N GLU A 283 14.02 -6.13 11.68
CA GLU A 283 15.31 -6.79 11.74
C GLU A 283 15.15 -8.17 12.40
N THR A 284 15.61 -9.21 11.70
CA THR A 284 15.51 -10.61 12.12
C THR A 284 16.84 -11.31 11.86
N GLY A 285 16.97 -12.58 12.26
CA GLY A 285 18.17 -13.39 12.00
C GLY A 285 18.47 -13.55 10.51
N GLY A 286 19.21 -12.61 9.93
CA GLY A 286 19.59 -12.58 8.52
C GLY A 286 19.03 -11.40 7.72
N VAL A 287 18.19 -10.55 8.30
CA VAL A 287 17.64 -9.34 7.65
C VAL A 287 18.10 -8.11 8.41
N ARG A 288 18.87 -7.23 7.76
CA ARG A 288 19.26 -5.91 8.29
C ARG A 288 18.31 -4.84 7.79
N VAL A 289 17.84 -3.96 8.67
CA VAL A 289 16.95 -2.85 8.29
C VAL A 289 17.63 -1.50 8.47
N THR A 290 17.48 -0.61 7.49
CA THR A 290 17.92 0.78 7.56
C THR A 290 16.84 1.72 7.03
N CYS A 291 16.81 2.96 7.52
CA CYS A 291 15.75 3.91 7.17
C CYS A 291 16.32 5.23 6.67
N CYS A 292 15.75 5.75 5.59
CA CYS A 292 15.91 7.12 5.10
C CYS A 292 14.69 7.94 5.53
N PRO A 293 14.78 8.79 6.58
CA PRO A 293 13.62 9.49 7.12
C PRO A 293 13.03 10.52 6.16
N SER A 294 13.86 11.13 5.33
CA SER A 294 13.42 12.18 4.41
C SER A 294 14.28 12.23 3.16
N PHE A 295 13.63 12.29 2.00
CA PHE A 295 14.20 12.69 0.73
C PHE A 295 13.20 13.56 -0.03
N ALA A 296 13.69 14.49 -0.84
CA ALA A 296 12.86 15.37 -1.67
C ALA A 296 12.42 14.67 -2.96
N MET A 297 11.15 14.81 -3.34
CA MET A 297 10.60 14.20 -4.56
C MET A 297 10.98 14.94 -5.85
N GLY A 298 11.23 16.25 -5.73
CA GLY A 298 11.60 17.13 -6.84
C GLY A 298 13.11 17.15 -7.13
N PRO A 299 13.51 17.85 -8.20
CA PRO A 299 14.92 18.00 -8.56
C PRO A 299 15.68 18.80 -7.50
N SER A 300 17.00 18.60 -7.44
CA SER A 300 17.88 19.41 -6.60
C SER A 300 17.74 20.90 -6.96
N VAL A 301 17.44 21.74 -5.98
CA VAL A 301 17.45 23.20 -6.17
C VAL A 301 18.91 23.68 -6.23
N PRO A 302 19.31 24.49 -7.23
CA PRO A 302 20.67 25.01 -7.31
C PRO A 302 21.10 25.72 -6.01
N GLY A 303 22.23 25.31 -5.43
CA GLY A 303 22.76 25.85 -4.17
C GLY A 303 22.20 25.22 -2.89
N GLY A 304 21.35 24.18 -2.98
CA GLY A 304 20.86 23.44 -1.82
C GLY A 304 21.46 22.04 -1.70
N GLU A 305 22.02 21.71 -0.54
CA GLU A 305 22.42 20.34 -0.15
C GLU A 305 21.18 19.49 0.22
N GLN A 306 20.20 19.40 -0.68
CA GLN A 306 18.99 18.62 -0.42
C GLN A 306 19.14 17.19 -0.94
N PHE A 307 19.02 16.20 -0.04
CA PHE A 307 18.98 14.79 -0.40
C PHE A 307 17.70 14.47 -1.20
N THR A 308 17.85 14.06 -2.46
CA THR A 308 16.74 13.87 -3.41
C THR A 308 16.31 12.41 -3.55
N ALA A 309 15.19 12.17 -4.23
CA ALA A 309 14.73 10.84 -4.61
C ALA A 309 15.75 10.09 -5.47
N LYS A 310 16.56 10.80 -6.27
CA LYS A 310 17.67 10.23 -7.04
C LYS A 310 18.80 9.79 -6.11
N ASP A 311 19.22 10.63 -5.17
CA ASP A 311 20.28 10.30 -4.22
C ASP A 311 19.89 9.12 -3.34
N MET A 312 18.63 9.06 -2.90
CA MET A 312 18.05 7.93 -2.18
C MET A 312 18.15 6.63 -2.99
N TRP A 313 17.78 6.68 -4.27
CA TRP A 313 17.85 5.51 -5.16
C TRP A 313 19.28 5.02 -5.35
N GLU A 314 20.22 5.94 -5.62
CA GLU A 314 21.63 5.60 -5.80
C GLU A 314 22.27 5.08 -4.50
N GLU A 315 21.91 5.63 -3.35
CA GLU A 315 22.39 5.12 -2.06
C GLU A 315 21.90 3.67 -1.83
N ALA A 316 20.61 3.41 -2.06
CA ALA A 316 20.04 2.06 -1.97
C ALA A 316 20.67 1.08 -2.97
N LYS A 317 20.88 1.51 -4.22
CA LYS A 317 21.47 0.70 -5.28
C LYS A 317 22.93 0.33 -5.02
N ASN A 318 23.71 1.28 -4.53
CA ASN A 318 25.15 1.09 -4.36
C ASN A 318 25.51 0.42 -3.02
N ARG A 319 24.72 0.65 -1.97
CA ARG A 319 25.05 0.18 -0.61
C ARG A 319 24.09 -0.89 -0.09
N GLY A 320 22.89 -1.02 -0.66
CA GLY A 320 21.83 -1.84 -0.11
C GLY A 320 21.37 -1.40 1.29
N ALA A 321 21.74 -0.19 1.72
CA ALA A 321 21.47 0.32 3.06
C ALA A 321 21.65 1.84 3.09
N PHE A 322 20.96 2.51 4.00
CA PHE A 322 21.12 3.93 4.26
C PHE A 322 22.10 4.16 5.41
N GLY A 323 23.14 4.97 5.18
CA GLY A 323 24.19 5.28 6.15
C GLY A 323 24.13 6.71 6.69
N GLY A 324 24.66 6.91 7.91
CA GLY A 324 25.08 8.22 8.43
C GLY A 324 24.08 8.98 9.32
N ALA A 325 24.62 9.99 10.01
CA ALA A 325 24.07 10.84 11.08
C ALA A 325 22.57 11.21 10.94
N PRO A 326 21.89 11.61 12.05
CA PRO A 326 20.48 12.02 12.01
C PRO A 326 20.30 13.14 10.98
N ARG A 327 19.82 12.80 9.78
CA ARG A 327 19.40 13.80 8.79
C ARG A 327 18.21 14.51 9.42
N ALA A 328 18.40 15.77 9.81
CA ALA A 328 17.33 16.57 10.37
C ALA A 328 16.17 16.56 9.38
N SER A 329 15.01 16.06 9.79
CA SER A 329 13.81 16.11 8.96
C SER A 329 13.32 17.56 8.94
N ALA A 330 13.85 18.37 8.03
CA ALA A 330 13.29 19.67 7.74
C ALA A 330 11.87 19.49 7.20
N SER A 331 10.98 20.39 7.61
CA SER A 331 9.62 20.43 7.08
C SER A 331 9.63 20.73 5.58
N SER A 332 8.71 20.12 4.83
CA SER A 332 8.55 20.44 3.41
C SER A 332 8.21 21.92 3.21
N ARG A 333 8.64 22.49 2.09
CA ARG A 333 8.30 23.87 1.71
C ARG A 333 6.97 23.83 0.93
N PRO A 334 6.18 24.91 0.93
CA PRO A 334 5.08 25.03 -0.01
C PRO A 334 5.56 24.79 -1.45
N GLY A 335 4.82 23.99 -2.21
CA GLY A 335 5.19 23.57 -3.57
C GLY A 335 6.21 22.44 -3.65
N SER A 336 6.73 21.92 -2.53
CA SER A 336 7.63 20.77 -2.51
C SER A 336 7.01 19.55 -1.81
N SER A 337 7.51 18.38 -2.18
CA SER A 337 7.09 17.09 -1.64
C SER A 337 8.29 16.33 -1.09
N ILE A 338 8.05 15.57 -0.02
CA ILE A 338 9.04 14.73 0.65
C ILE A 338 8.49 13.31 0.82
N GLY A 339 9.39 12.34 0.93
CA GLY A 339 9.04 10.97 1.30
C GLY A 339 10.07 10.33 2.19
N ALA A 340 9.78 9.10 2.58
CA ALA A 340 10.62 8.27 3.42
C ALA A 340 10.85 6.91 2.76
N ALA A 341 11.91 6.24 3.17
CA ALA A 341 12.21 4.89 2.70
C ALA A 341 12.70 3.98 3.84
N VAL A 342 12.33 2.71 3.76
CA VAL A 342 12.85 1.64 4.62
C VAL A 342 13.45 0.57 3.71
N ALA A 343 14.74 0.28 3.91
CA ALA A 343 15.47 -0.76 3.18
C ALA A 343 15.71 -1.96 4.10
N ALA A 344 15.39 -3.15 3.62
CA ALA A 344 15.63 -4.40 4.32
C ALA A 344 16.48 -5.32 3.44
N THR A 345 17.60 -5.79 4.00
CA THR A 345 18.68 -6.41 3.23
C THR A 345 19.03 -7.77 3.80
N THR A 346 19.07 -8.78 2.93
CA THR A 346 19.35 -10.16 3.29
C THR A 346 20.23 -10.83 2.24
N THR A 347 21.11 -11.72 2.67
CA THR A 347 21.80 -12.65 1.77
C THR A 347 20.95 -13.90 1.62
N VAL A 348 20.58 -14.25 0.39
CA VAL A 348 19.82 -15.45 0.05
C VAL A 348 20.80 -16.51 -0.46
N PRO A 349 20.99 -17.64 0.26
CA PRO A 349 21.89 -18.71 -0.18
C PRO A 349 21.51 -19.27 -1.56
N ALA A 350 22.45 -19.93 -2.24
CA ALA A 350 22.17 -20.71 -3.44
C ALA A 350 21.15 -21.82 -3.12
N GLY A 351 20.10 -21.95 -3.94
CA GLY A 351 18.97 -22.85 -3.67
C GLY A 351 18.11 -22.45 -2.45
N GLY A 352 18.42 -21.33 -1.80
CA GLY A 352 17.84 -20.92 -0.53
C GLY A 352 16.64 -20.00 -0.67
N THR A 353 15.96 -19.78 0.46
CA THR A 353 14.83 -18.85 0.58
C THR A 353 14.99 -17.97 1.81
N ARG A 354 14.55 -16.71 1.72
CA ARG A 354 14.45 -15.76 2.83
C ARG A 354 13.13 -15.00 2.77
N ALA A 355 12.61 -14.61 3.92
CA ALA A 355 11.42 -13.79 4.05
C ALA A 355 11.75 -12.43 4.68
N VAL A 356 11.12 -11.38 4.20
CA VAL A 356 11.25 -10.00 4.69
C VAL A 356 9.85 -9.39 4.77
N SER A 357 9.46 -8.83 5.92
CA SER A 357 8.15 -8.20 6.10
C SER A 357 8.26 -6.69 6.24
N PHE A 358 7.33 -5.97 5.60
CA PHE A 358 7.11 -4.54 5.77
C PHE A 358 5.69 -4.29 6.27
N ALA A 359 5.49 -3.22 7.03
CA ALA A 359 4.17 -2.74 7.41
C ALA A 359 3.93 -1.32 6.91
N LEU A 360 2.67 -1.06 6.56
CA LEU A 360 2.12 0.26 6.31
C LEU A 360 0.93 0.46 7.25
N SER A 361 0.95 1.50 8.06
CA SER A 361 -0.22 1.96 8.81
C SER A 361 -0.55 3.41 8.49
N TRP A 362 -1.80 3.81 8.73
CA TRP A 362 -2.22 5.21 8.63
C TRP A 362 -3.19 5.58 9.76
N SER A 363 -2.89 6.61 10.52
CA SER A 363 -3.78 7.11 11.57
C SER A 363 -4.44 8.41 11.13
N CYS A 364 -5.76 8.36 11.01
CA CYS A 364 -6.66 9.49 10.78
C CYS A 364 -7.88 9.28 11.68
N PRO A 365 -7.76 9.59 12.99
CA PRO A 365 -8.75 9.18 14.00
C PRO A 365 -10.08 9.88 13.78
N GLU A 366 -10.06 11.09 13.23
CA GLU A 366 -11.26 11.89 12.98
C GLU A 366 -11.87 11.61 11.60
N VAL A 367 -13.20 11.53 11.58
CA VAL A 367 -14.03 11.48 10.39
C VAL A 367 -14.88 12.74 10.38
N LYS A 368 -14.48 13.73 9.57
CA LYS A 368 -15.19 15.01 9.44
C LYS A 368 -16.14 14.97 8.24
N PHE A 369 -17.42 15.22 8.50
CA PHE A 369 -18.44 15.36 7.47
C PHE A 369 -18.59 16.82 7.03
N PRO A 370 -19.03 17.09 5.78
CA PRO A 370 -19.20 18.46 5.28
C PRO A 370 -20.16 19.33 6.10
N ALA A 371 -21.15 18.71 6.76
CA ALA A 371 -22.08 19.40 7.66
C ALA A 371 -21.48 19.77 9.03
N GLY A 372 -20.17 19.58 9.22
CA GLY A 372 -19.43 19.99 10.42
C GLY A 372 -19.36 18.95 11.54
N ARG A 373 -20.11 17.83 11.45
CA ARG A 373 -20.01 16.76 12.44
C ARG A 373 -18.70 16.00 12.28
N THR A 374 -18.00 15.80 13.40
CA THR A 374 -16.80 14.98 13.49
C THR A 374 -17.07 13.78 14.39
N TYR A 375 -16.66 12.59 13.95
CA TYR A 375 -16.71 11.36 14.74
C TYR A 375 -15.31 10.75 14.81
N HIS A 376 -15.08 9.87 15.78
CA HIS A 376 -13.84 9.09 15.83
C HIS A 376 -14.03 7.72 15.16
N ARG A 377 -13.03 7.25 14.43
CA ARG A 377 -13.02 5.91 13.82
C ARG A 377 -12.99 4.82 14.86
N ARG A 378 -13.52 3.65 14.51
CA ARG A 378 -13.61 2.51 15.44
C ARG A 378 -12.29 2.13 16.10
N TYR A 379 -11.18 2.13 15.35
CA TYR A 379 -9.89 1.71 15.88
C TYR A 379 -9.41 2.57 17.07
N THR A 380 -9.87 3.82 17.18
CA THR A 380 -9.47 4.73 18.26
C THR A 380 -9.96 4.26 19.62
N LYS A 381 -10.98 3.38 19.67
CA LYS A 381 -11.41 2.72 20.91
C LYS A 381 -10.31 1.84 21.51
N PHE A 382 -9.39 1.35 20.68
CA PHE A 382 -8.33 0.43 21.08
C PHE A 382 -6.95 1.08 21.14
N LEU A 383 -6.73 2.12 20.33
CA LEU A 383 -5.41 2.76 20.16
C LEU A 383 -5.37 4.23 20.61
N GLY A 384 -6.51 4.79 21.03
CA GLY A 384 -6.63 6.20 21.40
C GLY A 384 -6.68 7.15 20.19
N LEU A 385 -6.54 8.44 20.48
CA LEU A 385 -6.67 9.54 19.51
C LEU A 385 -5.32 10.13 19.07
N ASP A 386 -4.22 9.75 19.71
CA ASP A 386 -2.88 10.17 19.29
C ASP A 386 -2.55 9.51 17.95
N ARG A 387 -2.45 10.33 16.90
CA ARG A 387 -2.24 9.82 15.54
C ARG A 387 -0.89 9.14 15.39
N ASP A 388 0.14 9.73 15.98
CA ASP A 388 1.51 9.30 15.79
C ASP A 388 1.75 8.01 16.57
N ALA A 389 1.29 7.97 17.83
CA ALA A 389 1.36 6.76 18.65
C ALA A 389 0.55 5.61 18.03
N ALA A 390 -0.66 5.87 17.53
CA ALA A 390 -1.48 4.84 16.89
C ALA A 390 -0.87 4.31 15.59
N ALA A 391 -0.34 5.17 14.72
CA ALA A 391 0.33 4.74 13.49
C ALA A 391 1.59 3.91 13.79
N GLU A 392 2.44 4.39 14.70
CA GLU A 392 3.65 3.68 15.14
C GLU A 392 3.30 2.31 15.73
N GLN A 393 2.35 2.27 16.67
CA GLN A 393 1.92 1.05 17.32
C GLN A 393 1.34 0.04 16.33
N LEU A 394 0.48 0.48 15.41
CA LEU A 394 -0.11 -0.39 14.39
C LEU A 394 0.94 -1.03 13.50
N ALA A 395 1.91 -0.25 12.99
CA ALA A 395 2.94 -0.79 12.11
C ALA A 395 3.85 -1.77 12.84
N HIS A 396 4.18 -1.46 14.10
CA HIS A 396 4.94 -2.34 14.97
C HIS A 396 4.22 -3.67 15.26
N ASP A 397 3.03 -3.59 15.84
CA ASP A 397 2.29 -4.77 16.30
C ASP A 397 1.89 -5.64 15.10
N ALA A 398 1.62 -5.04 13.93
CA ALA A 398 1.36 -5.77 12.70
C ALA A 398 2.56 -6.63 12.26
N LEU A 399 3.79 -6.11 12.33
CA LEU A 399 4.99 -6.90 11.97
C LEU A 399 5.14 -8.12 12.87
N LEU A 400 4.81 -8.00 14.15
CA LEU A 400 4.91 -9.10 15.13
C LEU A 400 3.75 -10.09 15.03
N GLU A 401 2.53 -9.61 14.81
CA GLU A 401 1.31 -10.41 15.00
C GLU A 401 0.64 -10.89 13.70
N HIS A 402 1.09 -10.42 12.53
CA HIS A 402 0.37 -10.70 11.28
C HIS A 402 0.20 -12.19 10.95
N MET A 403 1.08 -13.07 11.40
CA MET A 403 0.94 -14.52 11.22
C MET A 403 -0.26 -15.10 11.99
N LYS A 404 -0.69 -14.45 13.07
CA LYS A 404 -1.95 -14.78 13.74
C LYS A 404 -3.14 -14.39 12.87
N TRP A 405 -3.10 -13.22 12.25
CA TRP A 405 -4.13 -12.80 11.30
C TRP A 405 -4.23 -13.80 10.15
N GLU A 406 -3.10 -14.35 9.72
CA GLU A 406 -3.11 -15.38 8.69
C GLU A 406 -3.84 -16.65 9.03
N SER A 407 -3.51 -17.18 10.19
CA SER A 407 -4.13 -18.41 10.65
C SER A 407 -5.65 -18.22 10.74
N LEU A 408 -6.09 -17.08 11.27
CA LEU A 408 -7.51 -16.73 11.36
C LEU A 408 -8.16 -16.54 9.98
N ILE A 409 -7.49 -15.86 9.04
CA ILE A 409 -8.02 -15.64 7.70
C ILE A 409 -8.16 -16.96 6.94
N GLU A 410 -7.14 -17.82 7.03
CA GLU A 410 -7.19 -19.14 6.41
C GLU A 410 -8.29 -20.00 7.02
N GLU A 411 -8.46 -19.97 8.34
CA GLU A 411 -9.48 -20.74 9.05
C GLU A 411 -10.89 -20.46 8.52
N TRP A 412 -11.28 -19.19 8.36
CA TRP A 412 -12.64 -18.89 7.87
C TRP A 412 -12.80 -19.07 6.36
N GLN A 413 -11.72 -18.99 5.57
CA GLN A 413 -11.78 -19.23 4.12
C GLN A 413 -11.77 -20.71 3.75
N ARG A 414 -11.06 -21.55 4.52
CA ARG A 414 -10.80 -22.97 4.21
C ARG A 414 -12.08 -23.78 3.92
N PRO A 415 -13.18 -23.69 4.70
CA PRO A 415 -14.37 -24.50 4.44
C PRO A 415 -14.98 -24.26 3.06
N VAL A 416 -14.96 -23.01 2.57
CA VAL A 416 -15.50 -22.67 1.24
C VAL A 416 -14.48 -23.01 0.14
N LEU A 417 -13.20 -22.74 0.35
CA LEU A 417 -12.16 -23.03 -0.65
C LEU A 417 -12.03 -24.51 -0.94
N HIS A 418 -12.19 -25.37 0.07
CA HIS A 418 -12.04 -26.82 -0.03
C HIS A 418 -13.34 -27.56 -0.37
N ASP A 419 -14.48 -26.86 -0.43
CA ASP A 419 -15.73 -27.47 -0.85
C ASP A 419 -15.70 -27.76 -2.37
N LYS A 420 -15.55 -29.04 -2.70
CA LYS A 420 -15.52 -29.54 -4.09
C LYS A 420 -16.90 -29.50 -4.77
N ARG A 421 -17.98 -29.27 -4.03
CA ARG A 421 -19.34 -29.13 -4.59
C ARG A 421 -19.55 -27.74 -5.22
N LEU A 422 -18.77 -26.75 -4.80
CA LEU A 422 -18.84 -25.40 -5.33
C LEU A 422 -18.09 -25.30 -6.67
N PRO A 423 -18.65 -24.61 -7.68
CA PRO A 423 -17.93 -24.32 -8.92
C PRO A 423 -16.63 -23.56 -8.65
N GLU A 424 -15.59 -23.79 -9.46
CA GLU A 424 -14.25 -23.21 -9.21
C GLU A 424 -14.23 -21.68 -9.13
N TRP A 425 -15.08 -21.01 -9.93
CA TRP A 425 -15.18 -19.56 -9.95
C TRP A 425 -15.84 -18.98 -8.69
N TYR A 426 -16.69 -19.77 -8.00
CA TYR A 426 -17.60 -19.26 -6.97
C TYR A 426 -16.86 -18.77 -5.72
N PRO A 427 -15.94 -19.53 -5.08
CA PRO A 427 -15.20 -19.03 -3.92
C PRO A 427 -14.40 -17.76 -4.22
N VAL A 428 -13.82 -17.68 -5.42
CA VAL A 428 -13.03 -16.51 -5.85
C VAL A 428 -13.92 -15.27 -5.93
N ALA A 429 -15.10 -15.38 -6.54
CA ALA A 429 -16.06 -14.27 -6.58
C ALA A 429 -16.58 -13.93 -5.19
N LEU A 430 -17.03 -14.93 -4.42
CA LEU A 430 -17.59 -14.76 -3.08
C LEU A 430 -16.66 -13.95 -2.17
N PHE A 431 -15.38 -14.33 -2.09
CA PHE A 431 -14.44 -13.62 -1.22
C PHE A 431 -14.06 -12.26 -1.78
N ASN A 432 -13.78 -12.15 -3.08
CA ASN A 432 -13.32 -10.88 -3.64
C ASN A 432 -14.40 -9.80 -3.65
N GLU A 433 -15.69 -10.13 -3.75
CA GLU A 433 -16.78 -9.15 -3.63
C GLU A 433 -16.85 -8.50 -2.23
N LEU A 434 -16.29 -9.12 -1.19
CA LEU A 434 -16.19 -8.53 0.15
C LEU A 434 -15.29 -7.29 0.19
N TYR A 435 -14.50 -7.02 -0.86
CA TYR A 435 -13.69 -5.81 -0.96
C TYR A 435 -14.51 -4.53 -0.74
N TYR A 436 -15.79 -4.55 -1.11
CA TYR A 436 -16.68 -3.39 -1.00
C TYR A 436 -17.00 -3.04 0.46
N LEU A 437 -16.90 -3.99 1.40
CA LEU A 437 -17.02 -3.70 2.83
C LEU A 437 -15.85 -2.81 3.33
N ASN A 438 -14.70 -2.84 2.65
CA ASN A 438 -13.58 -1.95 2.90
C ASN A 438 -13.63 -0.70 1.99
N ALA A 439 -13.55 -0.91 0.67
CA ALA A 439 -13.42 0.15 -0.33
C ALA A 439 -14.74 0.84 -0.74
N GLY A 440 -15.87 0.44 -0.17
CA GLY A 440 -17.18 1.07 -0.38
C GLY A 440 -17.38 2.38 0.38
N GLY A 441 -16.33 2.94 0.99
CA GLY A 441 -16.41 4.16 1.79
C GLY A 441 -17.03 3.94 3.17
N THR A 442 -16.83 2.75 3.75
CA THR A 442 -17.33 2.37 5.07
C THR A 442 -16.89 3.35 6.14
N ILE A 443 -17.83 3.79 6.97
CA ILE A 443 -17.58 4.63 8.14
C ILE A 443 -18.06 3.86 9.35
N TRP A 444 -17.13 3.56 10.26
CA TRP A 444 -17.43 2.88 11.51
C TRP A 444 -16.92 3.72 12.67
N THR A 445 -17.84 4.21 13.49
CA THR A 445 -17.52 5.12 14.59
C THR A 445 -17.17 4.36 15.87
N GLY A 446 -16.27 4.93 16.68
CA GLY A 446 -15.79 4.34 17.93
C GLY A 446 -16.61 4.66 19.19
N ASN A 447 -17.52 5.64 19.10
CA ASN A 447 -18.38 6.07 20.21
C ASN A 447 -19.51 5.09 20.50
#